data_AF-A0A0G0MKD7-F1
#
_entry.id   AF-A0A0G0MKD7-F1
#
_cell.length_a   1.000
_cell.length_b   1.000
_cell.length_c   1.000
_cell.angle_alpha   90.00
_cell.angle_beta   90.00
_cell.angle_gamma   90.00
#
_symmetry.space_group_name_H-M   'P 1'
#
loop_
_entity.id
_entity.type
_entity.pdbx_description
1 polymer ?
#
loop_
_entity_poly.entity_id
_entity_poly.type
_entity_poly.pdbx_seq_one_letter_code
_entity_poly.pdbx_strand_id
1 'polypeptide(L)'
;MQKKSEYRSESEFEQEKEKEKTEPRILDLWNEWRKKAPIIESKHLPTIEELALQEGVEISSFEEHIFKRINTWIKQLETKDQYTDDEDVAFAEMLYVLYRRGNASSLEEFLTRYCPDASEYAQSMISKVCQYMSEMLVNTRRVIKVGTWHPHWKAIDGRRKVYEGDGTWVVMPHSEGWYDSESGYEFVDASVLQEILVLLESGYQRPDYSHATGSAALPGIAQQKAILSMKESLQRDQKIKTGEYVTKTNKSYGRLKKDRGCLVILDSVYVDLGSPRFGYNTLNWFDEYFVTFGIDKARQEAFLQTTDFRYNKYTEEDEGDLSYDYGSEGYLIGHIVPLESVTVVYGLKKHENELKEWMTQHCPHASFISLEASQVLSNYGRAVNSIALQEEVDPKEIWKTLLQ
;
A
#
# COMPACT_ATOMS: atom_id res chain seq x y z
N MET A 1 4.05 -64.84 -51.69
CA MET A 1 5.37 -64.57 -51.08
C MET A 1 6.04 -63.45 -51.87
N GLN A 2 5.87 -62.20 -51.43
CA GLN A 2 6.81 -61.09 -51.60
C GLN A 2 6.22 -59.90 -50.84
N LYS A 3 6.79 -59.64 -49.65
CA LYS A 3 6.64 -58.37 -48.94
C LYS A 3 7.32 -57.30 -49.80
N LYS A 4 6.60 -56.26 -50.21
CA LYS A 4 7.22 -54.98 -50.56
C LYS A 4 7.01 -54.05 -49.37
N SER A 5 8.13 -53.69 -48.76
CA SER A 5 8.22 -52.66 -47.73
C SER A 5 7.82 -51.32 -48.33
N GLU A 6 6.78 -50.71 -47.79
CA GLU A 6 6.53 -49.28 -47.98
C GLU A 6 7.62 -48.55 -47.17
N TYR A 7 8.65 -48.11 -47.87
CA TYR A 7 9.59 -47.13 -47.34
C TYR A 7 8.83 -45.80 -47.28
N ARG A 8 8.54 -45.32 -46.06
CA ARG A 8 8.21 -43.91 -45.84
C ARG A 8 9.34 -43.09 -46.47
N SER A 9 8.99 -42.10 -47.28
CA SER A 9 9.99 -41.24 -47.90
C SER A 9 10.66 -40.37 -46.84
N GLU A 10 11.94 -40.02 -47.01
CA GLU A 10 12.61 -39.05 -46.13
C GLU A 10 11.85 -37.71 -46.07
N SER A 11 11.09 -37.36 -47.13
CA SER A 11 10.22 -36.18 -47.15
C SER A 11 9.01 -36.27 -46.21
N GLU A 12 8.49 -37.48 -45.92
CA GLU A 12 7.43 -37.66 -44.92
C GLU A 12 7.98 -37.60 -43.50
N PHE A 13 9.26 -37.96 -43.30
CA PHE A 13 9.97 -37.80 -42.03
C PHE A 13 10.40 -36.34 -41.79
N GLU A 14 10.71 -35.59 -42.86
CA GLU A 14 11.00 -34.15 -42.79
C GLU A 14 9.72 -33.32 -42.60
N GLN A 15 8.59 -33.68 -43.23
CA GLN A 15 7.29 -33.03 -42.95
C GLN A 15 6.74 -33.34 -41.55
N GLU A 16 7.08 -34.50 -40.95
CA GLU A 16 6.82 -34.77 -39.52
C GLU A 16 7.80 -34.04 -38.58
N LYS A 17 9.00 -33.65 -39.05
CA LYS A 17 9.94 -32.77 -38.32
C LYS A 17 9.63 -31.28 -38.47
N GLU A 18 8.97 -30.87 -39.56
CA GLU A 18 8.50 -29.49 -39.81
C GLU A 18 7.15 -29.16 -39.17
N LYS A 19 6.52 -30.12 -38.47
CA LYS A 19 5.73 -29.75 -37.28
C LYS A 19 6.71 -29.51 -36.14
N GLU A 20 7.54 -28.48 -36.27
CA GLU A 20 7.98 -27.74 -35.11
C GLU A 20 6.71 -27.43 -34.34
N LYS A 21 6.51 -28.12 -33.21
CA LYS A 21 5.66 -27.58 -32.17
C LYS A 21 6.39 -26.31 -31.72
N THR A 22 6.19 -25.21 -32.45
CA THR A 22 6.45 -23.88 -31.93
C THR A 22 5.72 -23.86 -30.60
N GLU A 23 6.49 -23.81 -29.52
CA GLU A 23 5.90 -23.68 -28.19
C GLU A 23 4.90 -22.53 -28.26
N PRO A 24 3.67 -22.70 -27.74
CA PRO A 24 2.67 -21.65 -27.82
C PRO A 24 3.23 -20.38 -27.22
N ARG A 25 3.06 -19.26 -27.92
CA ARG A 25 3.53 -17.95 -27.45
C ARG A 25 2.97 -17.69 -26.05
N ILE A 26 3.75 -17.07 -25.17
CA ILE A 26 3.31 -16.74 -23.81
C ILE A 26 2.05 -15.89 -23.84
N LEU A 27 1.95 -14.96 -24.80
CA LEU A 27 0.76 -14.12 -24.95
C LEU A 27 -0.49 -14.95 -25.33
N ASP A 28 -0.34 -16.02 -26.11
CA ASP A 28 -1.45 -16.90 -26.44
C ASP A 28 -1.90 -17.70 -25.21
N LEU A 29 -0.95 -18.18 -24.41
CA LEU A 29 -1.24 -18.86 -23.14
C LEU A 29 -1.91 -17.94 -22.13
N TRP A 30 -1.44 -16.70 -21.99
CA TRP A 30 -2.06 -15.68 -21.13
C TRP A 30 -3.49 -15.36 -21.61
N ASN A 31 -3.71 -15.21 -22.91
CA ASN A 31 -5.05 -14.96 -23.48
C ASN A 31 -6.03 -16.09 -23.16
N GLU A 32 -5.60 -17.35 -23.26
CA GLU A 32 -6.42 -18.51 -22.88
C GLU A 32 -6.68 -18.58 -21.37
N TRP A 33 -5.70 -18.19 -20.56
CA TRP A 33 -5.84 -18.14 -19.10
C TRP A 33 -6.76 -17.00 -18.64
N ARG A 34 -6.66 -15.81 -19.23
CA ARG A 34 -7.54 -14.66 -18.96
C ARG A 34 -9.01 -14.99 -19.21
N LYS A 35 -9.33 -15.78 -20.24
CA LYS A 35 -10.71 -16.23 -20.52
C LYS A 35 -11.30 -17.10 -19.40
N LYS A 36 -10.47 -17.69 -18.54
CA LYS A 36 -10.88 -18.53 -17.40
C LYS A 36 -10.93 -17.75 -16.08
N ALA A 37 -10.52 -16.48 -16.09
CA ALA A 37 -10.51 -15.65 -14.90
C ALA A 37 -11.93 -15.41 -14.36
N PRO A 38 -12.11 -15.38 -13.03
CA PRO A 38 -13.39 -15.02 -12.44
C PRO A 38 -13.76 -13.57 -12.78
N ILE A 39 -15.06 -13.30 -12.87
CA ILE A 39 -15.58 -11.94 -12.99
C ILE A 39 -15.46 -11.26 -11.63
N ILE A 40 -14.90 -10.05 -11.60
CA ILE A 40 -14.85 -9.21 -10.42
C ILE A 40 -16.09 -8.32 -10.40
N GLU A 41 -16.96 -8.53 -9.42
CA GLU A 41 -18.15 -7.70 -9.20
C GLU A 41 -17.94 -6.78 -7.99
N SER A 42 -18.42 -5.54 -8.11
CA SER A 42 -18.48 -4.62 -6.97
C SER A 42 -19.43 -5.16 -5.91
N LYS A 43 -19.06 -5.11 -4.62
CA LYS A 43 -19.95 -5.49 -3.53
C LYS A 43 -20.66 -4.27 -2.98
N HIS A 44 -21.98 -4.35 -2.80
CA HIS A 44 -22.72 -3.34 -2.06
C HIS A 44 -22.40 -3.45 -0.56
N LEU A 45 -22.21 -2.31 0.10
CA LEU A 45 -22.05 -2.27 1.55
C LEU A 45 -23.33 -2.77 2.22
N PRO A 46 -23.24 -3.68 3.21
CA PRO A 46 -24.41 -4.13 3.97
C PRO A 46 -25.22 -2.96 4.57
N THR A 47 -26.52 -3.15 4.67
CA THR A 47 -27.46 -2.30 5.42
C THR A 47 -27.38 -2.62 6.92
N ILE A 48 -27.96 -1.76 7.77
CA ILE A 48 -28.00 -2.00 9.21
C ILE A 48 -28.86 -3.24 9.52
N GLU A 49 -29.95 -3.43 8.76
CA GLU A 49 -30.83 -4.59 8.79
C GLU A 49 -30.07 -5.89 8.49
N GLU A 50 -29.25 -5.90 7.43
CA GLU A 50 -28.45 -7.06 7.07
C GLU A 50 -27.36 -7.34 8.11
N LEU A 51 -26.75 -6.32 8.70
CA LEU A 51 -25.80 -6.50 9.80
C LEU A 51 -26.48 -7.08 11.05
N ALA A 52 -27.64 -6.55 11.44
CA ALA A 52 -28.40 -7.07 12.58
C ALA A 52 -28.79 -8.54 12.39
N LEU A 53 -29.27 -8.88 11.19
CA LEU A 53 -29.59 -10.26 10.82
C LEU A 53 -28.35 -11.17 10.87
N GLN A 54 -27.20 -10.72 10.37
CA GLN A 54 -25.95 -11.47 10.41
C GLN A 54 -25.46 -11.71 11.85
N GLU A 55 -25.69 -10.74 12.74
CA GLU A 55 -25.38 -10.83 14.16
C GLU A 55 -26.42 -11.64 14.94
N GLY A 56 -27.51 -12.05 14.31
CA GLY A 56 -28.60 -12.80 14.95
C GLY A 56 -29.36 -11.98 15.99
N VAL A 57 -29.45 -10.66 15.81
CA VAL A 57 -30.16 -9.75 16.71
C VAL A 57 -31.26 -8.97 15.99
N GLU A 58 -32.30 -8.61 16.73
CA GLU A 58 -33.33 -7.70 16.25
C GLU A 58 -32.73 -6.31 15.98
N ILE A 59 -33.18 -5.64 14.92
CA ILE A 59 -32.65 -4.31 14.53
C ILE A 59 -32.78 -3.29 15.66
N SER A 60 -33.87 -3.35 16.44
CA SER A 60 -34.10 -2.45 17.58
C SER A 60 -33.08 -2.62 18.71
N SER A 61 -32.38 -3.75 18.76
CA SER A 61 -31.38 -4.08 19.78
C SER A 61 -29.95 -4.04 19.23
N PHE A 62 -29.78 -3.72 17.94
CA PHE A 62 -28.50 -3.77 17.26
C PHE A 62 -27.48 -2.79 17.86
N GLU A 63 -27.88 -1.55 18.16
CA GLU A 63 -26.96 -0.55 18.74
C GLU A 63 -26.40 -0.99 20.10
N GLU A 64 -27.25 -1.52 20.99
CA GLU A 64 -26.82 -2.06 22.29
C GLU A 64 -25.87 -3.25 22.13
N HIS A 65 -26.17 -4.14 21.18
CA HIS A 65 -25.30 -5.28 20.86
C HIS A 65 -23.92 -4.83 20.37
N ILE A 66 -23.86 -3.86 19.45
CA ILE A 66 -22.61 -3.28 18.95
C ILE A 66 -21.82 -2.64 20.09
N PHE A 67 -22.47 -1.89 20.97
CA PHE A 67 -21.82 -1.27 22.12
C PHE A 67 -21.18 -2.32 23.03
N LYS A 68 -21.89 -3.41 23.34
CA LYS A 68 -21.36 -4.52 24.14
C LYS A 68 -20.19 -5.22 23.45
N ARG A 69 -20.27 -5.39 22.12
CA ARG A 69 -19.22 -6.05 21.34
C ARG A 69 -17.95 -5.21 21.26
N ILE A 70 -18.06 -3.90 21.03
CA ILE A 70 -16.91 -2.97 21.05
C ILE A 70 -16.23 -3.00 22.42
N ASN A 71 -16.98 -2.91 23.51
CA ASN A 71 -16.41 -2.98 24.85
C ASN A 71 -15.71 -4.31 25.14
N THR A 72 -16.24 -5.41 24.64
CA THR A 72 -15.61 -6.73 24.78
C THR A 72 -14.31 -6.80 23.99
N TRP A 73 -14.33 -6.34 22.74
CA TRP A 73 -13.17 -6.28 21.87
C TRP A 73 -12.04 -5.43 22.48
N ILE A 74 -12.36 -4.25 23.02
CA ILE A 74 -11.37 -3.37 23.65
C ILE A 74 -10.70 -4.04 24.85
N LYS A 75 -11.46 -4.70 25.71
CA LYS A 75 -10.90 -5.46 26.85
C LYS A 75 -9.96 -6.57 26.38
N GLN A 76 -10.24 -7.21 25.24
CA GLN A 76 -9.34 -8.21 24.65
C GLN A 76 -8.05 -7.54 24.14
N LEU A 77 -8.17 -6.41 23.43
CA LEU A 77 -7.03 -5.65 22.92
C LEU A 77 -6.08 -5.22 24.04
N GLU A 78 -6.59 -4.88 25.24
CA GLU A 78 -5.75 -4.50 26.39
C GLU A 78 -4.76 -5.57 26.85
N THR A 79 -5.04 -6.83 26.56
CA THR A 79 -4.22 -7.98 26.95
C THR A 79 -3.55 -8.68 25.78
N LYS A 80 -3.80 -8.24 24.54
CA LYS A 80 -3.24 -8.88 23.35
C LYS A 80 -1.75 -8.59 23.24
N ASP A 81 -1.01 -9.68 23.03
CA ASP A 81 0.44 -9.72 22.93
C ASP A 81 0.94 -9.96 21.50
N GLN A 82 0.03 -10.23 20.56
CA GLN A 82 0.32 -10.56 19.17
C GLN A 82 -0.37 -9.58 18.21
N TYR A 83 0.10 -9.59 16.95
CA TYR A 83 -0.47 -8.81 15.85
C TYR A 83 -1.94 -9.18 15.56
N THR A 84 -2.63 -8.28 14.84
CA THR A 84 -4.02 -8.39 14.38
C THR A 84 -4.37 -9.78 13.84
N ASP A 85 -5.43 -10.40 14.36
CA ASP A 85 -5.95 -11.69 13.89
C ASP A 85 -7.16 -11.54 12.95
N ASP A 86 -7.61 -12.64 12.35
CA ASP A 86 -8.74 -12.61 11.39
C ASP A 86 -10.05 -12.11 12.02
N GLU A 87 -10.24 -12.31 13.34
CA GLU A 87 -11.42 -11.86 14.07
C GLU A 87 -11.40 -10.33 14.25
N ASP A 88 -10.23 -9.76 14.57
CA ASP A 88 -10.03 -8.31 14.64
C ASP A 88 -10.33 -7.64 13.29
N VAL A 89 -9.85 -8.24 12.20
CA VAL A 89 -10.10 -7.71 10.84
C VAL A 89 -11.58 -7.77 10.50
N ALA A 90 -12.25 -8.89 10.79
CA ALA A 90 -13.69 -9.04 10.55
C ALA A 90 -14.52 -8.05 11.39
N PHE A 91 -14.08 -7.74 12.61
CA PHE A 91 -14.74 -6.74 13.43
C PHE A 91 -14.50 -5.32 12.91
N ALA A 92 -13.27 -4.98 12.52
CA ALA A 92 -12.95 -3.70 11.90
C ALA A 92 -13.70 -3.49 10.57
N GLU A 93 -13.95 -4.55 9.81
CA GLU A 93 -14.82 -4.51 8.63
C GLU A 93 -16.24 -4.04 8.96
N MET A 94 -16.83 -4.55 10.05
CA MET A 94 -18.13 -4.08 10.53
C MET A 94 -18.07 -2.62 10.99
N LEU A 95 -17.01 -2.21 11.70
CA LEU A 95 -16.81 -0.81 12.10
C LEU A 95 -16.73 0.13 10.89
N TYR A 96 -16.07 -0.30 9.82
CA TYR A 96 -16.00 0.47 8.57
C TYR A 96 -17.37 0.64 7.91
N VAL A 97 -18.21 -0.42 7.88
CA VAL A 97 -19.58 -0.31 7.37
C VAL A 97 -20.37 0.71 8.20
N LEU A 98 -20.25 0.68 9.52
CA LEU A 98 -20.88 1.67 10.41
C LEU A 98 -20.41 3.10 10.12
N TYR A 99 -19.09 3.30 9.97
CA TYR A 99 -18.49 4.57 9.57
C TYR A 99 -19.07 5.08 8.25
N ARG A 100 -19.12 4.25 7.21
CA ARG A 100 -19.65 4.61 5.89
C ARG A 100 -21.14 4.95 5.89
N ARG A 101 -21.88 4.54 6.92
CA ARG A 101 -23.29 4.88 7.16
C ARG A 101 -23.46 6.11 8.06
N GLY A 102 -22.37 6.78 8.44
CA GLY A 102 -22.39 7.99 9.27
C GLY A 102 -22.40 7.74 10.78
N ASN A 103 -22.10 6.51 11.23
CA ASN A 103 -21.93 6.22 12.65
C ASN A 103 -20.45 6.39 13.02
N ALA A 104 -20.13 7.52 13.65
CA ALA A 104 -18.78 7.98 14.03
C ALA A 104 -17.86 8.33 12.85
N SER A 105 -17.79 9.62 12.53
CA SER A 105 -17.06 10.15 11.36
C SER A 105 -15.54 10.26 11.59
N SER A 106 -15.08 10.11 12.83
CA SER A 106 -13.66 10.16 13.20
C SER A 106 -13.33 9.17 14.32
N LEU A 107 -12.05 8.86 14.52
CA LEU A 107 -11.59 8.06 15.66
C LEU A 107 -11.99 8.72 16.99
N GLU A 108 -11.86 10.04 17.11
CA GLU A 108 -12.22 10.76 18.34
C GLU A 108 -13.71 10.64 18.66
N GLU A 109 -14.58 10.76 17.65
CA GLU A 109 -16.02 10.54 17.81
C GLU A 109 -16.31 9.09 18.19
N PHE A 110 -15.63 8.13 17.56
CA PHE A 110 -15.76 6.71 17.88
C PHE A 110 -15.34 6.40 19.32
N LEU A 111 -14.16 6.89 19.73
CA LEU A 111 -13.64 6.70 21.08
C LEU A 111 -14.58 7.32 22.11
N THR A 112 -15.02 8.56 21.89
CA THR A 112 -15.94 9.26 22.79
C THR A 112 -17.28 8.54 22.93
N ARG A 113 -17.83 8.04 21.83
CA ARG A 113 -19.14 7.41 21.82
C ARG A 113 -19.11 5.99 22.38
N TYR A 114 -18.15 5.17 21.97
CA TYR A 114 -18.18 3.73 22.22
C TYR A 114 -17.21 3.26 23.29
N CYS A 115 -16.16 4.04 23.58
CA CYS A 115 -15.11 3.62 24.50
C CYS A 115 -14.33 4.78 25.15
N PRO A 116 -15.02 5.67 25.89
CA PRO A 116 -14.41 6.85 26.48
C PRO A 116 -13.30 6.52 27.48
N ASP A 117 -13.35 5.34 28.09
CA ASP A 117 -12.37 4.88 29.09
C ASP A 117 -11.27 3.98 28.51
N ALA A 118 -11.18 3.83 27.18
CA ALA A 118 -10.16 3.00 26.55
C ALA A 118 -8.75 3.52 26.87
N SER A 119 -7.88 2.65 27.37
CA SER A 119 -6.49 3.03 27.64
C SER A 119 -5.71 3.39 26.37
N GLU A 120 -4.66 4.22 26.47
CA GLU A 120 -3.86 4.63 25.31
C GLU A 120 -3.30 3.44 24.49
N TYR A 121 -3.02 2.34 25.17
CA TYR A 121 -2.58 1.10 24.51
C TYR A 121 -3.69 0.51 23.63
N ALA A 122 -4.90 0.39 24.17
CA ALA A 122 -6.05 -0.08 23.41
C ALA A 122 -6.36 0.85 22.23
N GLN A 123 -6.33 2.17 22.44
CA GLN A 123 -6.51 3.14 21.36
C GLN A 123 -5.49 2.94 20.22
N SER A 124 -4.21 2.72 20.56
CA SER A 124 -3.17 2.41 19.56
C SER A 124 -3.43 1.10 18.83
N MET A 125 -3.93 0.08 19.52
CA MET A 125 -4.28 -1.20 18.89
C MET A 125 -5.48 -1.05 17.94
N ILE A 126 -6.50 -0.27 18.32
CA ILE A 126 -7.63 0.05 17.44
C ILE A 126 -7.13 0.71 16.15
N SER A 127 -6.29 1.75 16.26
CA SER A 127 -5.73 2.43 15.08
C SER A 127 -4.92 1.48 14.21
N LYS A 128 -4.12 0.58 14.79
CA LYS A 128 -3.38 -0.44 14.02
C LYS A 128 -4.29 -1.41 13.29
N VAL A 129 -5.36 -1.89 13.92
CA VAL A 129 -6.32 -2.79 13.26
C VAL A 129 -7.05 -2.04 12.14
N CYS A 130 -7.46 -0.79 12.37
CA CYS A 130 -8.12 0.04 11.35
C CYS A 130 -7.17 0.35 10.18
N GLN A 131 -5.90 0.64 10.46
CA GLN A 131 -4.86 0.81 9.45
C GLN A 131 -4.70 -0.46 8.62
N TYR A 132 -4.48 -1.62 9.27
CA TYR A 132 -4.30 -2.90 8.57
C TYR A 132 -5.51 -3.22 7.67
N MET A 133 -6.72 -3.03 8.19
CA MET A 133 -7.96 -3.19 7.43
C MET A 133 -8.04 -2.19 6.26
N SER A 134 -7.65 -0.94 6.49
CA SER A 134 -7.66 0.09 5.46
C SER A 134 -6.69 -0.24 4.34
N GLU A 135 -5.46 -0.65 4.67
CA GLU A 135 -4.43 -1.07 3.70
C GLU A 135 -4.86 -2.31 2.92
N MET A 136 -5.36 -3.34 3.61
CA MET A 136 -5.63 -4.63 2.99
C MET A 136 -6.95 -4.70 2.23
N LEU A 137 -7.97 -3.95 2.64
CA LEU A 137 -9.35 -4.11 2.15
C LEU A 137 -9.97 -2.81 1.60
N VAL A 138 -9.74 -1.65 2.23
CA VAL A 138 -10.41 -0.39 1.83
C VAL A 138 -9.69 0.31 0.68
N ASN A 139 -8.36 0.28 0.73
CA ASN A 139 -7.47 1.04 -0.15
C ASN A 139 -6.99 0.22 -1.36
N THR A 140 -7.01 -1.11 -1.28
CA THR A 140 -6.74 -2.06 -2.38
C THR A 140 -7.90 -2.08 -3.41
N ARG A 141 -8.24 -0.92 -3.97
CA ARG A 141 -9.35 -0.76 -4.92
C ARG A 141 -8.98 -0.97 -6.37
N ARG A 142 -7.69 -0.98 -6.70
CA ARG A 142 -7.22 -0.99 -8.10
C ARG A 142 -6.23 -2.13 -8.38
N VAL A 143 -5.90 -2.95 -7.38
CA VAL A 143 -5.12 -4.19 -7.49
C VAL A 143 -5.75 -5.25 -6.59
N ILE A 144 -6.05 -6.42 -7.13
CA ILE A 144 -6.77 -7.51 -6.45
C ILE A 144 -6.03 -8.83 -6.68
N LYS A 145 -6.05 -9.71 -5.68
CA LYS A 145 -5.67 -11.13 -5.84
C LYS A 145 -6.82 -12.06 -5.47
N VAL A 146 -7.06 -13.10 -6.28
CA VAL A 146 -8.14 -14.09 -6.16
C VAL A 146 -7.57 -15.51 -6.28
N GLY A 147 -7.39 -16.24 -5.16
CA GLY A 147 -6.89 -17.62 -5.15
C GLY A 147 -6.41 -18.10 -3.77
N THR A 148 -6.15 -19.41 -3.60
CA THR A 148 -5.86 -20.07 -2.31
C THR A 148 -4.41 -20.54 -2.24
N TRP A 149 -3.61 -20.20 -1.22
CA TRP A 149 -3.20 -21.14 -0.15
C TRP A 149 -2.93 -20.45 1.20
N HIS A 150 -2.84 -19.12 1.24
CA HIS A 150 -2.57 -18.37 2.48
C HIS A 150 -3.83 -17.64 3.00
N PRO A 151 -4.35 -17.96 4.19
CA PRO A 151 -5.54 -17.33 4.78
C PRO A 151 -5.46 -15.79 4.86
N HIS A 152 -4.26 -15.25 5.02
CA HIS A 152 -4.04 -13.83 5.32
C HIS A 152 -3.96 -12.89 4.09
N TRP A 153 -3.95 -13.42 2.87
CA TRP A 153 -3.75 -12.63 1.63
C TRP A 153 -4.97 -12.63 0.70
N LYS A 154 -6.10 -13.09 1.20
CA LYS A 154 -7.35 -13.20 0.45
C LYS A 154 -8.03 -11.85 0.35
N ALA A 155 -7.58 -11.01 -0.58
CA ALA A 155 -8.20 -9.72 -0.85
C ALA A 155 -9.65 -9.89 -1.32
N ILE A 156 -9.97 -10.99 -2.03
CA ILE A 156 -11.34 -11.40 -2.33
C ILE A 156 -11.42 -12.93 -2.31
N ASP A 157 -11.41 -13.55 -1.13
CA ASP A 157 -12.23 -14.76 -1.01
C ASP A 157 -13.67 -14.30 -0.72
N GLY A 158 -14.67 -15.09 -1.11
CA GLY A 158 -16.07 -14.74 -0.89
C GLY A 158 -16.46 -14.41 0.58
N ARG A 159 -15.54 -14.45 1.56
CA ARG A 159 -15.80 -14.11 2.97
C ARG A 159 -15.64 -12.62 3.29
N ARG A 160 -14.83 -11.86 2.55
CA ARG A 160 -14.67 -10.41 2.77
C ARG A 160 -15.83 -9.64 2.11
N LYS A 161 -16.51 -8.79 2.86
CA LYS A 161 -17.81 -8.16 2.56
C LYS A 161 -17.65 -6.77 1.93
N VAL A 162 -16.53 -6.09 2.15
CA VAL A 162 -16.27 -4.73 1.68
C VAL A 162 -15.29 -4.77 0.51
N TYR A 163 -15.80 -4.54 -0.70
CA TYR A 163 -14.97 -4.31 -1.88
C TYR A 163 -15.65 -3.34 -2.84
N GLU A 164 -15.06 -2.15 -3.02
CA GLU A 164 -15.59 -1.06 -3.85
C GLU A 164 -14.84 -0.94 -5.18
N GLY A 165 -14.68 -2.06 -5.89
CA GLY A 165 -14.05 -2.06 -7.22
C GLY A 165 -15.02 -1.76 -8.33
N ASP A 166 -15.17 -0.48 -8.67
CA ASP A 166 -15.87 0.03 -9.86
C ASP A 166 -14.99 0.03 -11.13
N GLY A 167 -13.83 -0.63 -11.04
CA GLY A 167 -12.78 -0.59 -12.05
C GLY A 167 -13.04 -1.42 -13.30
N THR A 168 -12.31 -1.10 -14.36
CA THR A 168 -12.18 -2.00 -15.52
C THR A 168 -11.00 -2.94 -15.27
N TRP A 169 -11.31 -4.21 -15.00
CA TRP A 169 -10.33 -5.18 -14.52
C TRP A 169 -9.54 -5.85 -15.64
N VAL A 170 -8.21 -5.76 -15.54
CA VAL A 170 -7.26 -6.45 -16.40
C VAL A 170 -6.59 -7.56 -15.61
N VAL A 171 -6.54 -8.75 -16.19
CA VAL A 171 -5.88 -9.92 -15.61
C VAL A 171 -4.37 -9.84 -15.87
N MET A 172 -3.58 -9.80 -14.81
CA MET A 172 -2.11 -9.71 -14.91
C MET A 172 -1.48 -11.08 -15.12
N PRO A 173 -0.42 -11.20 -15.95
CA PRO A 173 0.34 -12.44 -16.08
C PRO A 173 0.99 -12.82 -14.75
N HIS A 174 1.34 -14.09 -14.51
CA HIS A 174 2.00 -14.49 -13.26
C HIS A 174 3.39 -13.83 -13.12
N SER A 175 3.68 -13.22 -11.95
CA SER A 175 4.92 -12.48 -11.70
C SER A 175 6.17 -13.36 -11.56
N GLU A 176 6.01 -14.66 -11.28
CA GLU A 176 7.12 -15.58 -10.90
C GLU A 176 7.41 -16.68 -11.94
N GLY A 177 6.82 -16.61 -13.13
CA GLY A 177 6.96 -17.64 -14.16
C GLY A 177 5.82 -18.66 -14.14
N TRP A 178 5.54 -19.22 -15.31
CA TRP A 178 4.30 -19.94 -15.61
C TRP A 178 4.31 -21.40 -15.17
N TYR A 179 4.29 -21.66 -13.87
CA TYR A 179 3.97 -22.97 -13.33
C TYR A 179 3.36 -22.81 -11.93
N ASP A 180 2.07 -22.48 -11.85
CA ASP A 180 1.09 -23.27 -11.09
C ASP A 180 -0.30 -22.60 -11.17
N SER A 181 -1.26 -23.29 -11.79
CA SER A 181 -2.68 -22.93 -11.76
C SER A 181 -3.28 -22.86 -10.35
N GLU A 182 -2.55 -23.31 -9.33
CA GLU A 182 -2.95 -23.23 -7.92
C GLU A 182 -2.75 -21.84 -7.28
N SER A 183 -1.99 -20.93 -7.90
CA SER A 183 -1.58 -19.65 -7.27
C SER A 183 -2.59 -18.50 -7.35
N GLY A 184 -3.69 -18.64 -8.10
CA GLY A 184 -4.75 -17.64 -8.22
C GLY A 184 -4.60 -16.65 -9.37
N TYR A 185 -5.52 -15.69 -9.45
CA TYR A 185 -5.56 -14.59 -10.43
C TYR A 185 -5.20 -13.27 -9.76
N GLU A 186 -4.41 -12.43 -10.43
CA GLU A 186 -4.20 -11.05 -10.04
C GLU A 186 -4.86 -10.12 -11.05
N PHE A 187 -5.59 -9.12 -10.57
CA PHE A 187 -6.29 -8.13 -11.39
C PHE A 187 -5.79 -6.74 -11.06
N VAL A 188 -5.61 -5.92 -12.10
CA VAL A 188 -5.25 -4.51 -11.99
C VAL A 188 -6.26 -3.67 -12.78
N ASP A 189 -6.63 -2.52 -12.24
CA ASP A 189 -7.50 -1.59 -12.93
C ASP A 189 -6.80 -1.00 -14.16
N ALA A 190 -7.50 -0.93 -15.30
CA ALA A 190 -6.97 -0.40 -16.55
C ALA A 190 -6.38 1.00 -16.43
N SER A 191 -6.94 1.87 -15.57
CA SER A 191 -6.41 3.22 -15.34
C SER A 191 -5.03 3.22 -14.68
N VAL A 192 -4.71 2.19 -13.88
CA VAL A 192 -3.37 2.00 -13.30
C VAL A 192 -2.38 1.58 -14.38
N LEU A 193 -2.77 0.67 -15.27
CA LEU A 193 -1.90 0.26 -16.39
C LEU A 193 -1.64 1.39 -17.39
N GLN A 194 -2.65 2.23 -17.65
CA GLN A 194 -2.49 3.44 -18.46
C GLN A 194 -1.48 4.41 -17.83
N GLU A 195 -1.54 4.60 -16.51
CA GLU A 195 -0.56 5.41 -15.81
C GLU A 195 0.86 4.83 -15.92
N ILE A 196 1.01 3.51 -15.79
CA ILE A 196 2.31 2.84 -15.98
C ILE A 196 2.88 3.12 -17.37
N LEU A 197 2.07 3.07 -18.42
CA LEU A 197 2.52 3.40 -19.78
C LEU A 197 3.06 4.83 -19.86
N VAL A 198 2.36 5.80 -19.26
CA VAL A 198 2.82 7.20 -19.18
C VAL A 198 4.15 7.30 -18.44
N LEU A 199 4.32 6.59 -17.32
CA LEU A 199 5.58 6.58 -16.56
C LEU A 199 6.75 5.99 -17.37
N LEU A 200 6.49 4.93 -18.12
CA LEU A 200 7.50 4.30 -19.00
C LEU A 200 7.86 5.20 -20.19
N GLU A 201 6.93 6.01 -20.68
CA GLU A 201 7.16 6.99 -21.74
C GLU A 201 7.94 8.21 -21.24
N SER A 202 7.64 8.69 -20.04
CA SER A 202 8.33 9.83 -19.44
C SER A 202 9.73 9.48 -18.90
N GLY A 203 10.13 8.20 -18.92
CA GLY A 203 11.40 7.75 -18.36
C GLY A 203 11.47 7.90 -16.84
N TYR A 204 10.34 7.69 -16.15
CA TYR A 204 10.24 7.82 -14.70
C TYR A 204 11.35 7.04 -13.97
N GLN A 205 12.01 7.72 -13.05
CA GLN A 205 12.98 7.15 -12.11
C GLN A 205 12.45 7.29 -10.70
N ARG A 206 12.67 6.26 -9.88
CA ARG A 206 12.32 6.31 -8.46
C ARG A 206 13.14 7.41 -7.77
N PRO A 207 12.54 8.16 -6.84
CA PRO A 207 13.27 9.14 -6.02
C PRO A 207 14.29 8.43 -5.13
N ASP A 208 15.31 9.18 -4.71
CA ASP A 208 16.37 8.67 -3.83
C ASP A 208 15.82 8.26 -2.46
N TYR A 209 14.93 9.09 -1.91
CA TYR A 209 14.32 8.90 -0.61
C TYR A 209 12.80 8.93 -0.69
N SER A 210 12.15 8.25 0.25
CA SER A 210 10.71 8.33 0.43
C SER A 210 10.31 8.53 1.89
N HIS A 211 9.42 9.49 2.13
CA HIS A 211 8.81 9.73 3.44
C HIS A 211 7.30 9.56 3.34
N ALA A 212 6.71 8.62 4.09
CA ALA A 212 5.26 8.44 4.11
C ALA A 212 4.62 9.05 5.35
N THR A 213 3.45 9.65 5.15
CA THR A 213 2.57 10.17 6.20
C THR A 213 1.11 9.87 5.85
N GLY A 214 0.20 10.30 6.70
CA GLY A 214 -1.24 10.25 6.42
C GLY A 214 -1.75 11.62 6.00
N SER A 215 -2.88 11.64 5.30
CA SER A 215 -3.47 12.85 4.72
C SER A 215 -3.80 13.93 5.75
N ALA A 216 -3.97 13.56 7.03
CA ALA A 216 -4.19 14.51 8.12
C ALA A 216 -2.98 15.45 8.37
N ALA A 217 -1.78 15.08 7.90
CA ALA A 217 -0.58 15.90 7.99
C ALA A 217 -0.47 16.98 6.90
N LEU A 218 -1.21 16.84 5.78
CA LEU A 218 -1.10 17.74 4.62
C LEU A 218 -1.34 19.23 4.96
N PRO A 219 -2.32 19.61 5.80
CA PRO A 219 -2.50 21.02 6.16
C PRO A 219 -1.30 21.61 6.90
N GLY A 220 -0.66 20.83 7.78
CA GLY A 220 0.54 21.24 8.51
C GLY A 220 1.73 21.39 7.56
N ILE A 221 1.94 20.41 6.68
CA ILE A 221 3.00 20.45 5.65
C ILE A 221 2.80 21.66 4.73
N ALA A 222 1.58 21.94 4.30
CA ALA A 222 1.24 23.10 3.48
C ALA A 222 1.55 24.43 4.19
N GLN A 223 1.17 24.55 5.47
CA GLN A 223 1.44 25.74 6.28
C GLN A 223 2.95 25.98 6.44
N GLN A 224 3.72 24.92 6.68
CA GLN A 224 5.15 25.00 6.93
C GLN A 224 5.97 25.03 5.63
N LYS A 225 5.36 24.69 4.49
CA LYS A 225 6.01 24.43 3.20
C LYS A 225 7.15 23.41 3.31
N ALA A 226 7.05 22.50 4.27
CA ALA A 226 8.08 21.52 4.57
C ALA A 226 7.51 20.35 5.36
N ILE A 227 8.16 19.20 5.24
CA ILE A 227 8.04 18.09 6.17
C ILE A 227 9.02 18.39 7.32
N LEU A 228 8.51 18.37 8.55
CA LEU A 228 9.28 18.68 9.75
C LEU A 228 9.52 17.40 10.53
N SER A 229 10.69 17.29 11.18
CA SER A 229 10.90 16.29 12.21
C SER A 229 9.95 16.51 13.38
N MET A 230 9.77 15.48 14.21
CA MET A 230 8.95 15.57 15.41
C MET A 230 9.41 16.68 16.36
N LYS A 231 10.73 16.81 16.59
CA LYS A 231 11.29 17.88 17.44
C LYS A 231 10.98 19.26 16.89
N GLU A 232 11.19 19.46 15.59
CA GLU A 232 10.93 20.74 14.94
C GLU A 232 9.44 21.09 14.98
N SER A 233 8.56 20.10 14.80
CA SER A 233 7.11 20.27 14.93
C SER A 233 6.72 20.75 16.34
N LEU A 234 7.27 20.11 17.38
CA LEU A 234 7.01 20.48 18.77
C LEU A 234 7.54 21.89 19.11
N GLN A 235 8.72 22.26 18.62
CA GLN A 235 9.29 23.60 18.81
C GLN A 235 8.44 24.70 18.17
N ARG A 236 7.63 24.36 17.16
CA ARG A 236 6.70 25.27 16.48
C ARG A 236 5.25 25.16 16.97
N ASP A 237 5.05 24.57 18.15
CA ASP A 237 3.73 24.32 18.75
C ASP A 237 2.75 23.59 17.81
N GLN A 238 3.28 22.74 16.92
CA GLN A 238 2.48 21.93 16.01
C GLN A 238 2.13 20.59 16.64
N LYS A 239 0.88 20.15 16.41
CA LYS A 239 0.49 18.77 16.73
C LYS A 239 1.26 17.84 15.80
N ILE A 240 1.93 16.84 16.36
CA ILE A 240 2.62 15.81 15.59
C ILE A 240 1.57 14.99 14.85
N LYS A 241 1.65 15.00 13.52
CA LYS A 241 0.77 14.23 12.62
C LYS A 241 1.56 13.42 11.58
N THR A 242 2.89 13.54 11.58
CA THR A 242 3.79 12.87 10.63
C THR A 242 4.09 11.45 11.06
N GLY A 243 4.47 10.60 10.10
CA GLY A 243 4.64 9.15 10.24
C GLY A 243 5.82 8.68 11.09
N GLU A 244 6.42 9.57 11.87
CA GLU A 244 7.46 9.26 12.84
C GLU A 244 6.78 8.66 14.09
N TYR A 245 6.37 7.40 14.00
CA TYR A 245 5.53 6.81 15.04
C TYR A 245 6.29 6.61 16.36
N VAL A 246 5.58 6.97 17.44
CA VAL A 246 5.76 6.53 18.82
C VAL A 246 5.83 5.01 18.84
N THR A 247 6.91 4.37 19.28
CA THR A 247 6.86 2.92 19.48
C THR A 247 5.96 2.58 20.69
N LYS A 248 4.63 2.60 20.50
CA LYS A 248 3.67 2.19 21.54
C LYS A 248 3.69 0.68 21.78
N THR A 249 4.53 -0.06 21.05
CA THR A 249 4.76 -1.49 21.22
C THR A 249 6.21 -1.84 20.85
N ASN A 250 7.14 -1.82 21.80
CA ASN A 250 8.41 -2.53 21.63
C ASN A 250 8.63 -3.45 22.84
N LYS A 251 8.53 -4.76 22.61
CA LYS A 251 8.82 -5.80 23.61
C LYS A 251 10.27 -6.28 23.58
N SER A 252 11.08 -5.84 22.61
CA SER A 252 12.33 -6.50 22.26
C SER A 252 13.57 -5.97 23.00
N TYR A 253 13.48 -4.80 23.63
CA TYR A 253 14.55 -4.32 24.52
C TYR A 253 14.24 -4.71 25.96
N GLY A 254 14.97 -5.72 26.43
CA GLY A 254 14.92 -6.25 27.78
C GLY A 254 15.28 -5.23 28.85
N ARG A 255 14.35 -4.34 29.18
CA ARG A 255 14.08 -3.72 30.49
C ARG A 255 12.83 -2.86 30.36
N LEU A 256 11.71 -3.57 30.40
CA LEU A 256 10.38 -3.03 30.70
C LEU A 256 10.45 -2.14 31.94
N LYS A 257 10.25 -0.84 31.79
CA LYS A 257 9.75 0.01 32.86
C LYS A 257 8.33 0.44 32.48
N LYS A 258 7.44 0.18 33.43
CA LYS A 258 6.03 0.54 33.47
C LYS A 258 5.87 2.01 33.07
N ASP A 259 5.40 2.26 31.86
CA ASP A 259 4.32 3.18 31.50
C ASP A 259 4.23 3.21 29.96
N ARG A 260 3.00 3.19 29.47
CA ARG A 260 2.63 2.72 28.13
C ARG A 260 3.05 3.75 27.06
N GLY A 261 3.82 3.31 26.06
CA GLY A 261 4.21 4.10 24.89
C GLY A 261 5.36 5.07 25.11
N CYS A 262 6.53 4.77 24.54
CA CYS A 262 7.65 5.69 24.58
C CYS A 262 7.62 6.57 23.32
N LEU A 263 7.37 7.87 23.49
CA LEU A 263 7.61 8.90 22.48
C LEU A 263 9.13 9.07 22.36
N VAL A 264 9.75 8.45 21.37
CA VAL A 264 11.11 8.85 20.96
C VAL A 264 10.94 10.06 20.06
N ILE A 265 11.28 11.24 20.58
CA ILE A 265 11.24 12.47 19.79
C ILE A 265 12.40 12.40 18.80
N LEU A 266 12.09 12.24 17.51
CA LEU A 266 13.09 12.26 16.46
C LEU A 266 13.50 13.70 16.15
N ASP A 267 14.82 13.93 16.15
CA ASP A 267 15.44 15.20 15.79
C ASP A 267 15.52 15.40 14.27
N SER A 268 15.15 14.39 13.48
CA SER A 268 15.31 14.36 12.02
C SER A 268 14.20 13.62 11.33
N VAL A 269 13.91 14.05 10.10
CA VAL A 269 13.01 13.37 9.17
C VAL A 269 13.61 12.04 8.76
N TYR A 270 12.87 10.98 9.04
CA TYR A 270 13.23 9.61 8.71
C TYR A 270 12.64 9.19 7.37
N VAL A 271 13.45 8.51 6.54
CA VAL A 271 13.10 8.09 5.18
C VAL A 271 13.60 6.69 4.87
N ASP A 272 12.95 6.02 3.90
CA ASP A 272 13.40 4.73 3.35
C ASP A 272 14.07 4.93 1.98
N LEU A 273 14.96 4.01 1.61
CA LEU A 273 15.52 3.90 0.27
C LEU A 273 14.55 3.19 -0.66
N GLY A 274 13.93 3.95 -1.55
CA GLY A 274 13.33 3.39 -2.75
C GLY A 274 12.02 2.62 -2.56
N SER A 275 11.08 3.00 -3.43
CA SER A 275 9.69 2.55 -3.53
C SER A 275 8.77 3.15 -2.46
N PRO A 276 7.71 3.87 -2.89
CA PRO A 276 6.70 4.35 -1.96
C PRO A 276 6.04 3.14 -1.29
N ARG A 277 6.28 2.98 0.01
CA ARG A 277 5.53 2.03 0.83
C ARG A 277 4.42 2.78 1.56
N PHE A 278 3.44 2.02 2.05
CA PHE A 278 2.64 2.41 3.21
C PHE A 278 3.65 2.55 4.36
N GLY A 279 4.24 3.74 4.52
CA GLY A 279 5.40 3.89 5.41
C GLY A 279 5.02 3.85 6.88
N TYR A 280 5.89 4.36 7.73
CA TYR A 280 5.87 4.18 9.18
C TYR A 280 4.72 4.88 9.92
N ASN A 281 3.80 5.53 9.22
CA ASN A 281 2.66 6.22 9.82
C ASN A 281 1.54 5.25 10.22
N THR A 282 0.88 5.55 11.34
CA THR A 282 -0.41 4.94 11.66
C THR A 282 -1.54 5.87 11.25
N LEU A 283 -2.42 5.40 10.38
CA LEU A 283 -3.66 6.12 10.05
C LEU A 283 -4.54 6.20 11.30
N ASN A 284 -5.09 7.38 11.56
CA ASN A 284 -5.93 7.61 12.71
C ASN A 284 -7.29 6.93 12.54
N TRP A 285 -7.89 7.03 11.36
CA TRP A 285 -9.23 6.51 11.09
C TRP A 285 -9.46 6.19 9.60
N PHE A 286 -10.66 5.74 9.26
CA PHE A 286 -11.04 5.28 7.92
C PHE A 286 -11.19 6.39 6.87
N ASP A 287 -11.19 7.66 7.28
CA ASP A 287 -11.17 8.85 6.41
C ASP A 287 -9.75 9.25 5.99
N GLU A 288 -8.74 8.79 6.72
CA GLU A 288 -7.34 9.08 6.43
C GLU A 288 -6.77 8.12 5.37
N TYR A 289 -5.84 8.61 4.57
CA TYR A 289 -5.13 7.81 3.57
C TYR A 289 -3.65 8.17 3.53
N PHE A 290 -2.83 7.23 3.06
CA PHE A 290 -1.39 7.45 2.96
C PHE A 290 -1.03 8.42 1.83
N VAL A 291 -0.06 9.27 2.12
CA VAL A 291 0.62 10.13 1.15
C VAL A 291 2.12 9.94 1.36
N THR A 292 2.84 9.66 0.28
CA THR A 292 4.29 9.47 0.33
C THR A 292 4.98 10.52 -0.52
N PHE A 293 6.00 11.17 0.04
CA PHE A 293 6.79 12.17 -0.64
C PHE A 293 8.08 11.53 -1.14
N GLY A 294 8.28 11.54 -2.45
CA GLY A 294 9.54 11.23 -3.10
C GLY A 294 10.47 12.42 -3.05
N ILE A 295 11.62 12.26 -2.41
CA ILE A 295 12.56 13.33 -2.10
C ILE A 295 13.85 13.11 -2.91
N ASP A 296 14.29 14.17 -3.58
CA ASP A 296 15.57 14.22 -4.28
C ASP A 296 16.70 14.48 -3.28
N LYS A 297 17.68 13.58 -3.23
CA LYS A 297 18.78 13.64 -2.28
C LYS A 297 19.62 14.91 -2.48
N ALA A 298 19.96 15.23 -3.72
CA ALA A 298 20.86 16.35 -4.02
C ALA A 298 20.22 17.69 -3.63
N ARG A 299 18.92 17.87 -3.88
CA ARG A 299 18.17 19.07 -3.44
C ARG A 299 18.11 19.16 -1.91
N GLN A 300 17.89 18.04 -1.24
CA GLN A 300 17.86 18.03 0.22
C GLN A 300 19.22 18.35 0.83
N GLU A 301 20.30 17.74 0.33
CA GLU A 301 21.66 18.03 0.80
C GLU A 301 22.05 19.48 0.53
N ALA A 302 21.70 20.03 -0.64
CA ALA A 302 21.91 21.44 -0.95
C ALA A 302 21.17 22.37 0.01
N PHE A 303 19.94 22.02 0.40
CA PHE A 303 19.22 22.76 1.45
C PHE A 303 19.95 22.67 2.80
N LEU A 304 20.33 21.47 3.24
CA LEU A 304 20.97 21.28 4.55
C LEU A 304 22.31 21.99 4.67
N GLN A 305 23.08 22.11 3.58
CA GLN A 305 24.30 22.92 3.53
C GLN A 305 24.08 24.37 3.92
N THR A 306 22.88 24.93 3.69
CA THR A 306 22.52 26.30 4.08
C THR A 306 22.11 26.44 5.56
N THR A 307 22.05 25.33 6.29
CA THR A 307 21.65 25.28 7.71
C THR A 307 22.83 24.87 8.59
N ASP A 308 22.72 25.07 9.90
CA ASP A 308 23.73 24.63 10.89
C ASP A 308 23.59 23.15 11.29
N PHE A 309 22.62 22.43 10.73
CA PHE A 309 22.33 21.04 11.10
C PHE A 309 23.35 20.09 10.50
N ARG A 310 24.01 19.28 11.35
CA ARG A 310 24.98 18.25 10.94
C ARG A 310 24.90 17.03 11.85
N TYR A 311 25.07 15.84 11.28
CA TYR A 311 25.27 14.61 12.04
C TYR A 311 26.74 14.48 12.47
N ASN A 312 26.99 13.73 13.55
CA ASN A 312 28.34 13.33 13.98
C ASN A 312 29.35 14.48 14.21
N LYS A 313 28.89 15.68 14.57
CA LYS A 313 29.68 16.92 14.76
C LYS A 313 30.67 16.91 15.95
N TYR A 314 31.19 15.76 16.37
CA TYR A 314 31.98 15.60 17.60
C TYR A 314 33.50 15.70 17.41
N THR A 315 33.97 15.97 16.18
CA THR A 315 35.37 16.22 15.86
C THR A 315 35.53 17.66 15.36
N GLU A 316 36.55 18.37 15.85
CA GLU A 316 36.79 19.79 15.52
C GLU A 316 37.15 20.02 14.03
N GLU A 317 37.39 18.96 13.27
CA GLU A 317 37.82 18.98 11.87
C GLU A 317 36.76 18.46 10.87
N ASP A 318 35.65 17.88 11.31
CA ASP A 318 34.62 17.36 10.39
C ASP A 318 33.47 18.36 10.21
N GLU A 319 33.13 18.65 8.95
CA GLU A 319 31.92 19.39 8.59
C GLU A 319 30.62 18.62 8.94
N GLY A 320 30.73 17.38 9.44
CA GLY A 320 29.64 16.50 9.84
C GLY A 320 28.78 16.02 8.65
N ASP A 321 28.17 14.85 8.77
CA ASP A 321 27.39 14.29 7.67
C ASP A 321 26.05 15.05 7.50
N LEU A 322 25.55 15.16 6.27
CA LEU A 322 24.25 15.77 5.95
C LEU A 322 23.09 14.76 6.02
N SER A 323 23.41 13.47 5.99
CA SER A 323 22.46 12.37 6.19
C SER A 323 23.10 11.29 7.05
N TYR A 324 22.31 10.55 7.81
CA TYR A 324 22.79 9.42 8.60
C TYR A 324 22.09 8.13 8.18
N ASP A 325 22.87 7.14 7.78
CA ASP A 325 22.40 5.79 7.47
C ASP A 325 22.18 5.01 8.78
N TYR A 326 20.92 4.71 9.07
CA TYR A 326 20.51 3.92 10.24
C TYR A 326 20.44 2.41 9.90
N GLY A 327 21.14 1.98 8.86
CA GLY A 327 21.26 0.59 8.42
C GLY A 327 19.97 0.04 7.84
N SER A 328 19.55 -1.15 8.29
CA SER A 328 18.34 -1.81 7.80
C SER A 328 17.04 -1.11 8.18
N GLU A 329 17.10 -0.08 9.02
CA GLU A 329 15.91 0.65 9.43
C GLU A 329 15.58 1.74 8.40
N GLY A 330 16.54 2.58 8.02
CA GLY A 330 16.33 3.68 7.06
C GLY A 330 17.38 4.77 7.19
N TYR A 331 17.08 5.96 6.67
CA TYR A 331 17.98 7.12 6.67
C TYR A 331 17.37 8.30 7.43
N LEU A 332 18.23 9.11 8.03
CA LEU A 332 17.87 10.41 8.60
C LEU A 332 18.42 11.51 7.68
N ILE A 333 17.55 12.42 7.23
CA ILE A 333 17.89 13.41 6.19
C ILE A 333 17.71 14.86 6.68
N GLY A 334 17.99 15.10 7.95
CA GLY A 334 17.90 16.41 8.58
C GLY A 334 16.55 16.73 9.23
N HIS A 335 16.52 17.82 10.00
CA HIS A 335 15.36 18.25 10.80
C HIS A 335 14.19 18.84 9.98
N ILE A 336 14.46 19.30 8.75
CA ILE A 336 13.48 19.92 7.86
C ILE A 336 13.73 19.42 6.43
N VAL A 337 12.66 19.04 5.73
CA VAL A 337 12.67 18.74 4.29
C VAL A 337 11.72 19.72 3.59
N PRO A 338 12.22 20.75 2.90
CA PRO A 338 11.37 21.70 2.18
C PRO A 338 10.63 21.01 1.04
N LEU A 339 9.43 21.50 0.70
CA LEU A 339 8.64 20.93 -0.39
C LEU A 339 9.34 21.07 -1.75
N GLU A 340 10.28 21.99 -1.91
CA GLU A 340 11.14 22.13 -3.09
C GLU A 340 12.08 20.93 -3.32
N SER A 341 12.38 20.16 -2.26
CA SER A 341 13.14 18.90 -2.36
C SER A 341 12.26 17.72 -2.82
N VAL A 342 10.94 17.87 -2.85
CA VAL A 342 10.00 16.82 -3.25
C VAL A 342 9.86 16.81 -4.77
N THR A 343 10.11 15.67 -5.41
CA THR A 343 9.96 15.51 -6.86
C THR A 343 8.73 14.71 -7.25
N VAL A 344 8.22 13.89 -6.34
CA VAL A 344 7.04 13.05 -6.56
C VAL A 344 6.17 13.04 -5.31
N VAL A 345 4.86 13.08 -5.50
CA VAL A 345 3.88 12.78 -4.46
C VAL A 345 3.14 11.51 -4.86
N TYR A 346 3.21 10.50 -4.01
CA TYR A 346 2.45 9.28 -4.16
C TYR A 346 1.21 9.28 -3.30
N GLY A 347 0.12 8.77 -3.85
CA GLY A 347 -1.11 8.53 -3.12
C GLY A 347 -1.96 7.46 -3.79
N LEU A 348 -3.01 7.02 -3.12
CA LEU A 348 -3.94 6.05 -3.72
C LEU A 348 -4.67 6.69 -4.90
N LYS A 349 -4.87 5.94 -5.98
CA LYS A 349 -5.49 6.48 -7.20
C LYS A 349 -6.88 7.08 -6.97
N LYS A 350 -7.65 6.55 -6.01
CA LYS A 350 -8.96 7.13 -5.62
C LYS A 350 -8.88 8.58 -5.11
N HIS A 351 -7.72 9.02 -4.60
CA HIS A 351 -7.47 10.36 -4.05
C HIS A 351 -6.65 11.23 -5.01
N GLU A 352 -6.45 10.80 -6.26
CA GLU A 352 -5.61 11.50 -7.25
C GLU A 352 -6.03 12.96 -7.45
N ASN A 353 -7.33 13.23 -7.60
CA ASN A 353 -7.82 14.59 -7.84
C ASN A 353 -7.57 15.53 -6.64
N GLU A 354 -7.86 15.06 -5.43
CA GLU A 354 -7.67 15.81 -4.18
C GLU A 354 -6.18 16.15 -3.97
N LEU A 355 -5.31 15.17 -4.20
CA LEU A 355 -3.87 15.35 -4.07
C LEU A 355 -3.30 16.26 -5.15
N LYS A 356 -3.74 16.14 -6.41
CA LYS A 356 -3.30 17.03 -7.49
C LYS A 356 -3.71 18.49 -7.25
N GLU A 357 -4.91 18.71 -6.71
CA GLU A 357 -5.35 20.06 -6.31
C GLU A 357 -4.45 20.64 -5.22
N TRP A 358 -4.15 19.86 -4.18
CA TRP A 358 -3.23 20.25 -3.11
C TRP A 358 -1.81 20.54 -3.66
N MET A 359 -1.29 19.66 -4.52
CA MET A 359 0.04 19.80 -5.13
C MET A 359 0.17 21.07 -5.97
N THR A 360 -0.87 21.43 -6.72
CA THR A 360 -0.86 22.64 -7.56
C THR A 360 -0.60 23.91 -6.72
N GLN A 361 -1.00 23.90 -5.45
CA GLN A 361 -0.84 25.04 -4.54
C GLN A 361 0.47 25.00 -3.75
N HIS A 362 1.00 23.80 -3.44
CA HIS A 362 2.07 23.64 -2.46
C HIS A 362 3.38 23.06 -3.02
N CYS A 363 3.32 22.23 -4.06
CA CYS A 363 4.49 21.66 -4.73
C CYS A 363 4.23 21.45 -6.24
N PRO A 364 3.95 22.50 -7.02
CA PRO A 364 3.52 22.37 -8.42
C PRO A 364 4.58 21.79 -9.37
N HIS A 365 5.82 21.68 -8.90
CA HIS A 365 6.93 21.07 -9.63
C HIS A 365 7.00 19.55 -9.47
N ALA A 366 6.31 18.99 -8.46
CA ALA A 366 6.29 17.56 -8.21
C ALA A 366 5.26 16.85 -9.10
N SER A 367 5.55 15.62 -9.49
CA SER A 367 4.62 14.77 -10.23
C SER A 367 3.76 13.93 -9.29
N PHE A 368 2.50 13.70 -9.63
CA PHE A 368 1.68 12.71 -8.93
C PHE A 368 1.92 11.32 -9.54
N ILE A 369 2.07 10.30 -8.69
CA ILE A 369 2.11 8.89 -9.10
C ILE A 369 1.25 8.06 -8.15
N SER A 370 0.35 7.23 -8.66
CA SER A 370 -0.43 6.36 -7.82
C SER A 370 0.45 5.28 -7.16
N LEU A 371 0.15 4.99 -5.90
CA LEU A 371 0.80 3.90 -5.16
C LEU A 371 0.62 2.56 -5.90
N GLU A 372 -0.55 2.36 -6.50
CA GLU A 372 -0.89 1.18 -7.28
C GLU A 372 -0.02 1.05 -8.54
N ALA A 373 0.19 2.12 -9.30
CA ALA A 373 1.06 2.09 -10.49
C ALA A 373 2.51 1.78 -10.12
N SER A 374 3.01 2.42 -9.06
CA SER A 374 4.37 2.17 -8.57
C SER A 374 4.55 0.71 -8.11
N GLN A 375 3.57 0.16 -7.38
CA GLN A 375 3.59 -1.22 -6.90
C GLN A 375 3.53 -2.22 -8.06
N VAL A 376 2.60 -2.05 -8.99
CA VAL A 376 2.44 -2.95 -10.15
C VAL A 376 3.70 -2.92 -11.02
N LEU A 377 4.27 -1.75 -11.30
CA LEU A 377 5.52 -1.63 -12.05
C LEU A 377 6.68 -2.33 -11.33
N SER A 378 6.75 -2.24 -10.00
CA SER A 378 7.75 -2.95 -9.20
C SER A 378 7.60 -4.47 -9.28
N ASN A 379 6.39 -4.97 -9.14
CA ASN A 379 6.10 -6.40 -9.04
C ASN A 379 6.21 -7.11 -10.40
N TYR A 380 5.77 -6.44 -11.47
CA TYR A 380 5.64 -7.06 -12.79
C TYR A 380 6.67 -6.58 -13.80
N GLY A 381 7.41 -5.50 -13.55
CA GLY A 381 8.38 -4.96 -14.52
C GLY A 381 9.37 -6.00 -15.02
N ARG A 382 9.89 -6.86 -14.12
CA ARG A 382 10.78 -7.96 -14.51
C ARG A 382 10.05 -9.01 -15.36
N ALA A 383 8.87 -9.45 -14.93
CA ALA A 383 8.10 -10.47 -15.64
C ALA A 383 7.71 -9.99 -17.04
N VAL A 384 7.24 -8.75 -17.17
CA VAL A 384 6.91 -8.12 -18.45
C VAL A 384 8.14 -8.02 -19.36
N ASN A 385 9.30 -7.62 -18.83
CA ASN A 385 10.54 -7.60 -19.61
C ASN A 385 10.94 -9.01 -20.09
N SER A 386 10.77 -10.04 -19.25
CA SER A 386 11.05 -11.43 -19.64
C SER A 386 10.10 -11.91 -20.74
N ILE A 387 8.81 -11.57 -20.66
CA ILE A 387 7.82 -11.88 -21.70
C ILE A 387 8.22 -11.17 -23.00
N ALA A 388 8.51 -9.87 -22.93
CA ALA A 388 8.91 -9.06 -24.07
C ALA A 388 10.13 -9.65 -24.80
N LEU A 389 11.14 -10.11 -24.04
CA LEU A 389 12.32 -10.77 -24.59
C LEU A 389 11.98 -12.09 -25.31
N GLN A 390 11.11 -12.92 -24.73
CA GLN A 390 10.72 -14.20 -25.33
C GLN A 390 9.80 -14.03 -26.54
N GLU A 391 9.00 -12.97 -26.55
CA GLU A 391 8.08 -12.61 -27.63
C GLU A 391 8.75 -11.75 -28.71
N GLU A 392 10.03 -11.39 -28.53
CA GLU A 392 10.81 -10.52 -29.41
C GLU A 392 10.14 -9.17 -29.70
N VAL A 393 9.53 -8.56 -28.68
CA VAL A 393 8.86 -7.24 -28.75
C VAL A 393 9.39 -6.27 -27.71
N ASP A 394 9.06 -4.99 -27.86
CA ASP A 394 9.35 -3.98 -26.84
C ASP A 394 8.50 -4.22 -25.58
N PRO A 395 9.06 -4.10 -24.35
CA PRO A 395 8.28 -4.25 -23.11
C PRO A 395 7.05 -3.35 -23.02
N LYS A 396 7.07 -2.16 -23.63
CA LYS A 396 5.90 -1.26 -23.69
C LYS A 396 4.75 -1.88 -24.49
N GLU A 397 5.05 -2.65 -25.53
CA GLU A 397 4.02 -3.35 -26.32
C GLU A 397 3.36 -4.47 -25.51
N ILE A 398 4.09 -5.13 -24.60
CA ILE A 398 3.47 -6.08 -23.66
C ILE A 398 2.49 -5.35 -22.73
N TRP A 399 2.89 -4.24 -22.11
CA TRP A 399 2.00 -3.45 -21.27
C TRP A 399 0.74 -2.96 -22.01
N LYS A 400 0.88 -2.54 -23.27
CA LYS A 400 -0.27 -2.19 -24.13
C LYS A 400 -1.16 -3.40 -24.45
N THR A 401 -0.56 -4.56 -24.68
CA THR A 401 -1.30 -5.81 -24.95
C THR A 401 -2.15 -6.21 -23.75
N LEU A 402 -1.67 -5.98 -22.52
CA LEU A 402 -2.47 -6.26 -21.31
C LEU A 402 -3.77 -5.44 -21.25
N LEU A 403 -3.81 -4.24 -21.83
CA LEU A 403 -4.99 -3.37 -21.84
C LEU A 403 -6.07 -3.75 -22.87
N GLN A 404 -5.73 -4.57 -23.87
CA GLN A 404 -6.64 -5.08 -24.89
C GLN A 404 -7.30 -6.34 -24.33
#